data_AF-A0A3B9QT87-F1
#
_entry.id   AF-A0A3B9QT87-F1
#
_cell.length_a   1.000
_cell.length_b   1.000
_cell.length_c   1.000
_cell.angle_alpha   90.00
_cell.angle_beta   90.00
_cell.angle_gamma   90.00
#
_symmetry.space_group_name_H-M   'P 1'
#
loop_
_entity.id
_entity.type
_entity.pdbx_description
1 polymer ?
#
loop_
_entity_poly.entity_id
_entity_poly.type
_entity_poly.pdbx_seq_one_letter_code
_entity_poly.pdbx_strand_id
1 'polypeptide(L)'
;MGHYDLYSSLGLDRSAPPDALAAELDQRIARAQSQNPGAREELTCARTILGDGARRTTYDRMLDNPAGPPLTADTLRQLAASAPGGSLSGPAGPTGAPSGGRGALRILVPVVALLGGLGLG
;
A
#
# COMPACT_ATOMS: atom_id res chain seq x y z
N MET A 1 12.38 -19.82 -13.90
CA MET A 1 12.38 -19.01 -12.65
C MET A 1 10.94 -18.64 -12.39
N GLY A 2 10.38 -19.10 -11.27
CA GLY A 2 8.95 -18.99 -10.99
C GLY A 2 8.56 -17.60 -10.49
N HIS A 3 7.32 -17.21 -10.75
CA HIS A 3 6.71 -16.04 -10.13
C HIS A 3 6.60 -16.26 -8.61
N TYR A 4 6.90 -15.22 -7.82
CA TYR A 4 6.63 -15.25 -6.37
C TYR A 4 5.13 -15.16 -6.13
N ASP A 5 4.54 -16.28 -5.72
CA ASP A 5 3.12 -16.42 -5.45
C ASP A 5 2.82 -16.13 -3.97
N LEU A 6 2.23 -14.96 -3.70
CA LEU A 6 1.86 -14.51 -2.36
C LEU A 6 0.78 -15.40 -1.75
N TYR A 7 -0.11 -15.96 -2.57
CA TYR A 7 -1.17 -16.83 -2.09
C TYR A 7 -0.59 -18.15 -1.58
N SER A 8 0.29 -18.78 -2.35
CA SER A 8 0.96 -20.01 -1.97
C SER A 8 1.97 -19.81 -0.85
N SER A 9 2.74 -18.71 -0.87
CA SER A 9 3.77 -18.44 0.14
C SER A 9 3.14 -18.18 1.52
N LEU A 10 2.03 -17.45 1.56
CA LEU A 10 1.33 -17.11 2.80
C LEU A 10 0.19 -18.08 3.13
N GLY A 11 -0.11 -19.06 2.28
CA GLY A 11 -1.26 -19.96 2.46
C GLY A 11 -2.60 -19.20 2.50
N LEU A 12 -2.78 -18.24 1.60
CA LEU A 12 -4.02 -17.46 1.44
C LEU A 12 -4.87 -18.05 0.32
N ASP A 13 -6.18 -17.87 0.43
CA ASP A 13 -7.11 -18.28 -0.62
C ASP A 13 -7.22 -17.21 -1.72
N ARG A 14 -6.85 -17.57 -2.96
CA ARG A 14 -6.91 -16.66 -4.12
C ARG A 14 -8.35 -16.30 -4.53
N SER A 15 -9.36 -17.05 -4.10
CA SER A 15 -10.76 -16.78 -4.43
C SER A 15 -11.42 -15.81 -3.45
N ALA A 16 -10.85 -15.61 -2.27
CA ALA A 16 -11.34 -14.68 -1.26
C ALA A 16 -11.40 -13.23 -1.80
N PRO A 17 -12.37 -12.40 -1.39
CA PRO A 17 -12.42 -10.99 -1.78
C PRO A 17 -11.27 -10.19 -1.12
N PRO A 18 -10.86 -9.05 -1.72
CA PRO A 18 -9.73 -8.26 -1.22
C PRO A 18 -9.91 -7.79 0.23
N ASP A 19 -11.14 -7.47 0.64
CA ASP A 19 -11.45 -7.06 2.01
C ASP A 19 -11.19 -8.19 3.02
N ALA A 20 -11.57 -9.43 2.70
CA ALA A 20 -11.31 -10.59 3.54
C ALA A 20 -9.80 -10.89 3.64
N LEU A 21 -9.07 -10.81 2.52
CA LEU A 21 -7.61 -10.96 2.51
C LEU A 21 -6.93 -9.86 3.34
N ALA A 22 -7.39 -8.62 3.25
CA ALA A 22 -6.88 -7.51 4.06
C ALA A 22 -7.07 -7.79 5.55
N ALA A 23 -8.28 -8.17 5.97
CA ALA A 23 -8.60 -8.47 7.35
C ALA A 23 -7.76 -9.63 7.92
N GLU A 24 -7.59 -10.71 7.15
CA GLU A 24 -6.76 -11.85 7.54
C GLU A 24 -5.29 -11.46 7.68
N LEU A 25 -4.77 -10.68 6.73
CA LEU A 25 -3.39 -10.19 6.77
C LEU A 25 -3.17 -9.21 7.93
N ASP A 26 -4.12 -8.31 8.22
CA ASP A 26 -4.05 -7.41 9.36
C ASP A 26 -3.98 -8.17 10.70
N GLN A 27 -4.74 -9.28 10.84
CA GLN A 27 -4.62 -10.16 12.02
C GLN A 27 -3.25 -10.82 12.14
N ARG A 28 -2.69 -11.29 11.02
CA ARG A 28 -1.35 -11.91 10.99
C ARG A 28 -0.25 -10.90 11.30
N ILE A 29 -0.36 -9.68 10.76
CA ILE A 29 0.56 -8.56 11.04
C ILE A 29 0.58 -8.26 12.54
N ALA A 30 -0.59 -8.16 13.17
CA ALA A 30 -0.71 -7.90 14.61
C ALA A 30 0.02 -8.97 15.46
N ARG A 31 -0.07 -10.25 15.07
CA ARG A 31 0.64 -11.35 15.74
C ARG A 31 2.15 -11.32 15.46
N ALA A 32 2.56 -10.99 14.24
CA ALA A 32 3.95 -10.94 13.83
C ALA A 32 4.73 -9.79 14.49
N GLN A 33 4.05 -8.71 14.92
CA GLN A 33 4.70 -7.55 15.55
C GLN A 33 5.63 -7.90 16.71
N SER A 34 5.30 -8.95 17.49
CA SER A 34 6.07 -9.32 18.67
C SER A 34 7.16 -10.35 18.41
N GLN A 35 7.18 -10.99 17.23
CA GLN A 35 7.95 -12.22 17.02
C GLN A 35 9.02 -12.09 15.95
N ASN A 36 8.74 -11.45 14.81
CA ASN A 36 9.65 -11.41 13.67
C ASN A 36 9.44 -10.16 12.79
N PRO A 37 10.35 -9.16 12.80
CA PRO A 37 10.18 -7.94 12.01
C PRO A 37 10.23 -8.19 10.50
N GLY A 38 11.03 -9.14 10.02
CA GLY A 38 11.08 -9.49 8.59
C GLY A 38 9.77 -10.08 8.07
N ALA A 39 9.14 -10.97 8.85
CA ALA A 39 7.83 -11.53 8.52
C ALA A 39 6.73 -10.45 8.50
N ARG A 40 6.86 -9.43 9.37
CA ARG A 40 5.92 -8.30 9.38
C ARG A 40 6.01 -7.47 8.11
N GLU A 41 7.22 -7.20 7.59
CA GLU A 41 7.37 -6.43 6.35
C GLU A 41 6.73 -7.16 5.16
N GLU A 42 6.96 -8.47 5.05
CA GLU A 42 6.34 -9.28 3.99
C GLU A 42 4.80 -9.26 4.08
N LEU A 43 4.24 -9.50 5.28
CA LEU A 43 2.80 -9.44 5.49
C LEU A 43 2.21 -8.06 5.19
N THR A 44 2.92 -6.99 5.54
CA THR A 44 2.50 -5.61 5.24
C THR A 44 2.50 -5.34 3.73
N CYS A 45 3.52 -5.84 3.02
CA CYS A 45 3.58 -5.77 1.56
C CYS A 45 2.40 -6.53 0.93
N ALA A 46 2.17 -7.77 1.35
CA ALA A 46 1.06 -8.59 0.88
C ALA A 46 -0.30 -7.92 1.13
N ARG A 47 -0.51 -7.36 2.33
CA ARG A 47 -1.74 -6.63 2.69
C ARG A 47 -1.97 -5.46 1.75
N THR A 48 -0.91 -4.72 1.45
CA THR A 48 -0.94 -3.53 0.59
C THR A 48 -1.29 -3.84 -0.87
N ILE A 49 -0.95 -5.04 -1.35
CA ILE A 49 -1.25 -5.50 -2.72
C ILE A 49 -2.60 -6.21 -2.78
N LEU A 50 -2.81 -7.24 -1.95
CA LEU A 50 -3.96 -8.13 -2.01
C LEU A 50 -5.23 -7.51 -1.39
N GLY A 51 -5.06 -6.57 -0.47
CA GLY A 51 -6.16 -5.83 0.16
C GLY A 51 -6.72 -4.70 -0.69
N ASP A 52 -6.01 -4.29 -1.74
CA ASP A 52 -6.48 -3.30 -2.70
C ASP A 52 -6.90 -3.98 -4.01
N GLY A 53 -8.16 -3.80 -4.42
CA GLY A 53 -8.70 -4.48 -5.60
C GLY A 53 -7.96 -4.17 -6.91
N ALA A 54 -7.48 -2.93 -7.07
CA ALA A 54 -6.78 -2.52 -8.29
C ALA A 54 -5.36 -3.08 -8.35
N ARG A 55 -4.60 -3.00 -7.25
CA ARG A 55 -3.26 -3.58 -7.14
C ARG A 55 -3.29 -5.10 -7.22
N ARG A 56 -4.26 -5.74 -6.57
CA ARG A 56 -4.49 -7.18 -6.67
C ARG A 56 -4.76 -7.59 -8.12
N THR A 57 -5.62 -6.87 -8.83
CA THR A 57 -5.88 -7.16 -10.26
C THR A 57 -4.60 -7.08 -11.09
N THR A 58 -3.75 -6.07 -10.87
CA THR A 58 -2.44 -5.98 -11.54
C THR A 58 -1.54 -7.15 -11.17
N TYR A 59 -1.46 -7.49 -9.87
CA TYR A 59 -0.69 -8.63 -9.38
C TYR A 59 -1.14 -9.95 -10.02
N ASP A 60 -2.45 -10.21 -10.02
CA ASP A 60 -3.04 -11.43 -10.58
C ASP A 60 -2.76 -11.57 -12.08
N ARG A 61 -2.78 -10.47 -12.86
CA ARG A 61 -2.41 -10.49 -14.28
C ARG A 61 -0.93 -10.80 -14.50
N MET A 62 -0.05 -10.26 -13.64
CA MET A 62 1.38 -10.54 -13.72
C MET A 62 1.68 -12.01 -13.35
N LEU A 63 0.94 -12.54 -12.38
CA LEU A 63 1.06 -13.93 -11.93
C LEU A 63 0.58 -14.92 -12.99
N ASP A 64 -0.49 -14.57 -13.72
CA ASP A 64 -1.04 -15.39 -14.81
C ASP A 64 -0.23 -15.31 -16.12
N ASN A 65 0.73 -14.38 -16.22
CA ASN A 65 1.56 -14.19 -17.42
C ASN A 65 2.94 -14.85 -17.29
N PRO A 66 3.11 -16.13 -17.68
CA PRO A 66 4.39 -16.85 -17.58
C PRO A 66 5.50 -16.30 -18.48
N ALA A 67 5.15 -15.50 -19.49
CA ALA A 67 6.10 -14.83 -20.37
C ALA A 67 6.48 -13.42 -19.86
N GLY A 68 5.85 -12.97 -18.78
CA GLY A 68 6.11 -11.69 -18.15
C GLY A 68 7.43 -11.67 -17.36
N PRO A 69 7.86 -10.49 -16.91
CA PRO A 69 8.99 -10.38 -16.01
C PRO A 69 8.73 -11.20 -14.72
N PRO A 70 9.78 -11.79 -14.12
CA PRO A 70 9.63 -12.57 -12.91
C PRO A 70 9.08 -11.69 -11.78
N LEU A 71 8.06 -12.20 -11.08
CA LEU A 71 7.55 -11.57 -9.87
C LEU A 71 8.55 -11.87 -8.74
N THR A 72 9.32 -10.86 -8.35
CA THR A 72 10.28 -10.95 -7.25
C THR A 72 9.81 -10.11 -6.07
N ALA A 73 10.43 -10.29 -4.89
CA ALA A 73 10.16 -9.44 -3.74
C ALA A 73 10.34 -7.93 -4.04
N ASP A 74 11.26 -7.57 -4.94
CA ASP A 74 11.43 -6.17 -5.36
C ASP A 74 10.24 -5.67 -6.18
N THR A 75 9.80 -6.47 -7.16
CA THR A 75 8.62 -6.18 -7.99
C THR A 75 7.37 -6.00 -7.13
N LEU A 76 7.19 -6.82 -6.10
CA LEU A 76 6.08 -6.70 -5.15
C LEU A 76 6.16 -5.41 -4.34
N ARG A 77 7.33 -5.04 -3.83
CA ARG A 77 7.51 -3.76 -3.12
C ARG A 77 7.20 -2.56 -4.02
N GLN A 78 7.64 -2.60 -5.27
CA GLN A 78 7.30 -1.55 -6.25
C GLN A 78 5.79 -1.48 -6.49
N LEU A 79 5.11 -2.62 -6.60
CA LEU A 79 3.66 -2.67 -6.78
C LEU A 79 2.90 -2.13 -5.56
N ALA A 80 3.36 -2.46 -4.36
CA ALA A 80 2.83 -1.94 -3.11
C ALA A 80 3.01 -0.42 -2.98
N ALA A 81 4.12 0.13 -3.49
CA ALA A 81 4.39 1.56 -3.50
C ALA A 81 3.67 2.33 -4.63
N SER A 82 3.21 1.63 -5.67
CA SER A 82 2.54 2.23 -6.83
C SER A 82 1.15 2.72 -6.49
N ALA A 83 0.66 3.75 -7.19
CA ALA A 83 -0.73 4.16 -7.09
C ALA A 83 -1.67 2.98 -7.43
N PRO A 84 -2.84 2.85 -6.76
CA PRO A 84 -3.80 1.80 -7.10
C PRO A 84 -4.21 1.91 -8.58
N GLY A 85 -4.07 0.80 -9.31
CA GLY A 85 -4.32 0.76 -10.77
C GLY A 85 -3.20 1.35 -11.64
N GLY A 86 -2.11 1.83 -11.03
CA GLY A 86 -0.90 2.22 -11.76
C GLY A 86 -0.22 1.00 -12.38
N SER A 87 0.21 1.14 -13.64
CA SER A 87 1.14 0.18 -14.23
C SER A 87 2.53 0.42 -13.62
N LEU A 88 3.28 -0.66 -13.36
CA LEU A 88 4.69 -0.57 -13.00
C LEU A 88 5.46 0.01 -14.20
N SER A 89 5.49 1.34 -14.33
CA SER A 89 6.45 2.00 -15.21
C SER A 89 7.84 1.63 -14.69
N GLY A 90 8.64 0.98 -15.53
CA GLY A 90 10.01 0.56 -15.24
C GLY A 90 10.91 1.71 -14.75
N PRO A 91 12.15 1.39 -14.34
CA PRO A 91 12.95 2.22 -13.43
C PRO A 91 12.92 3.69 -13.81
N ALA A 92 12.39 4.51 -12.90
CA ALA A 92 12.56 5.94 -12.94
C ALA A 92 14.07 6.23 -12.91
N GLY A 93 14.65 6.54 -14.07
CA GLY A 93 15.92 7.23 -14.13
C GLY A 93 15.84 8.52 -13.30
N PRO A 94 16.95 9.01 -12.73
CA PRO A 94 16.93 10.19 -11.89
C PRO A 94 16.65 11.42 -12.75
N THR A 95 15.39 11.74 -12.97
CA THR A 95 14.98 13.05 -13.52
C THR A 95 14.51 13.88 -12.35
N GLY A 96 15.41 14.73 -11.86
CA GLY A 96 15.10 15.71 -10.85
C GLY A 96 13.99 16.66 -11.31
N ALA A 97 13.16 17.07 -10.36
CA ALA A 97 12.98 18.45 -9.92
C ALA A 97 11.58 18.63 -9.31
N PRO A 98 11.48 19.23 -8.11
CA PRO A 98 10.20 19.66 -7.55
C PRO A 98 9.78 21.00 -8.17
N SER A 99 8.61 21.02 -8.81
CA SER A 99 7.81 22.21 -9.06
C SER A 99 6.41 21.72 -9.35
N GLY A 100 5.38 22.09 -8.63
CA GLY A 100 5.09 23.38 -8.03
C GLY A 100 3.59 23.54 -8.26
N GLY A 101 2.86 23.75 -7.18
CA GLY A 101 1.45 23.38 -7.08
C GLY A 101 0.48 24.08 -8.03
N ARG A 102 -0.73 23.51 -8.06
CA ARG A 102 -2.00 24.23 -8.23
C ARG A 102 -3.16 23.28 -7.92
N GLY A 103 -3.79 23.51 -6.77
CA GLY A 103 -5.24 23.37 -6.65
C GLY A 103 -5.75 22.31 -5.68
N ALA A 104 -6.58 22.79 -4.76
CA ALA A 104 -7.33 22.09 -3.71
C ALA A 104 -6.47 21.67 -2.51
N LEU A 105 -6.70 22.17 -1.28
CA LEU A 105 -7.99 22.36 -0.63
C LEU A 105 -7.86 23.33 0.57
N ARG A 106 -8.89 24.15 0.78
CA ARG A 106 -9.13 25.05 1.92
C ARG A 106 -9.24 24.27 3.24
N ILE A 107 -8.43 24.58 4.25
CA ILE A 107 -8.72 24.53 5.71
C ILE A 107 -7.75 25.53 6.40
N LEU A 108 -8.12 26.80 6.65
CA LEU A 108 -8.76 27.40 7.84
C LEU A 108 -7.92 27.31 9.14
N VAL A 109 -7.51 28.48 9.66
CA VAL A 109 -7.54 28.94 11.07
C VAL A 109 -6.81 30.29 11.15
N PRO A 110 -7.47 31.40 11.55
CA PRO A 110 -6.79 32.52 12.18
C PRO A 110 -6.79 32.30 13.70
N VAL A 111 -5.61 32.15 14.30
CA VAL A 111 -5.38 32.38 15.73
C VAL A 111 -5.03 33.86 15.89
N VAL A 112 -5.94 34.63 16.47
CA VAL A 112 -5.71 35.93 17.12
C VAL A 112 -6.70 35.98 18.29
N ALA A 113 -6.29 35.55 19.48
CA ALA A 113 -5.73 36.38 20.55
C ALA A 113 -6.75 37.35 21.19
N LEU A 114 -7.08 37.01 22.45
CA LEU A 114 -7.14 37.90 23.62
C LEU A 114 -8.18 39.04 23.62
N LEU A 115 -9.14 38.99 24.56
CA LEU A 115 -9.37 40.03 25.60
C LEU A 115 -10.80 39.91 26.20
N GLY A 116 -10.85 39.61 27.51
CA GLY A 116 -11.57 40.42 28.51
C GLY A 116 -13.10 40.38 28.61
N GLY A 117 -13.57 40.19 29.85
CA GLY A 117 -14.93 40.57 30.32
C GLY A 117 -15.69 39.37 30.89
N LEU A 118 -15.68 39.07 32.20
CA LEU A 118 -16.18 39.85 33.35
C LEU A 118 -17.67 40.22 33.21
N GLY A 119 -18.53 39.67 34.07
CA GLY A 119 -19.88 40.20 34.29
C GLY A 119 -20.85 39.22 34.96
N LEU A 120 -20.92 39.28 36.30
CA LEU A 120 -22.07 38.85 37.10
C LEU A 120 -23.32 39.67 36.74
N GLY A 121 -24.50 39.09 36.92
CA GLY A 121 -25.79 39.77 36.95
C GLY A 121 -26.93 38.79 37.15
#